data_AF-A0A1I2DYE5-F1
#
_entry.id   AF-A0A1I2DYE5-F1
#
_cell.length_a   1.000
_cell.length_b   1.000
_cell.length_c   1.000
_cell.angle_alpha   90.00
_cell.angle_beta   90.00
_cell.angle_gamma   90.00
#
_symmetry.space_group_name_H-M   'P 1'
#
loop_
_entity.id
_entity.type
_entity.pdbx_description
1 polymer ?
#
loop_
_entity_poly.entity_id
_entity_poly.type
_entity_poly.pdbx_seq_one_letter_code
_entity_poly.pdbx_strand_id
1 'polypeptide(L)'
;MRCFISGNAFRNTTGGTEKKQGFILLPLLLFLMICSSVVLYYGRSVYQESEAAREHLRRKQLETIAQSFILTAIQQEKDTEIASAAYSLHPLWPGNNEVQVYVSVNRVEDLGLRFLKVNVSDSDRVDFSLRQCSMFFPVSLLQQFAESPLIITGSTRQEKSEKKDKDTITGKSYGAAFPQFSVEEIAGWASTDFPSALELQRDGLSGWIYLCRNKIELPKGLKVNGDGILAFADDVTIDDNTVLTGRIVVLAERNLRIGNHVRLNKALLLCRGKLTIGTDSIINGAVMAQQGAVVDENALITGDREVLEPFNSIISY
;
A
#
# COMPACT_ATOMS: atom_id res chain seq x y z
N MET A 1 -28.51 -70.03 -81.83
CA MET A 1 -29.81 -70.56 -82.31
C MET A 1 -30.78 -69.39 -82.37
N ARG A 2 -31.39 -69.15 -83.55
CA ARG A 2 -32.75 -68.58 -83.86
C ARG A 2 -33.38 -67.59 -82.85
N CYS A 3 -34.07 -66.51 -83.16
CA CYS A 3 -34.64 -65.81 -84.32
C CYS A 3 -35.19 -64.49 -83.71
N PHE A 4 -34.94 -63.29 -84.24
CA PHE A 4 -35.76 -62.52 -85.21
C PHE A 4 -37.23 -62.21 -84.84
N ILE A 5 -37.58 -60.91 -85.03
CA ILE A 5 -38.91 -60.30 -85.31
C ILE A 5 -39.77 -60.00 -84.07
N SER A 6 -40.50 -58.87 -83.91
CA SER A 6 -40.66 -57.55 -84.56
C SER A 6 -41.83 -56.87 -83.82
N GLY A 7 -41.92 -55.53 -83.88
CA GLY A 7 -43.15 -54.77 -83.66
C GLY A 7 -42.94 -53.59 -82.70
N ASN A 8 -42.51 -52.42 -83.19
CA ASN A 8 -43.37 -51.26 -83.56
C ASN A 8 -44.33 -50.82 -82.44
N ALA A 9 -44.51 -49.56 -82.08
CA ALA A 9 -43.95 -48.27 -82.49
C ALA A 9 -44.64 -47.23 -81.57
N PHE A 10 -43.97 -46.16 -81.12
CA PHE A 10 -44.49 -44.79 -81.24
C PHE A 10 -43.51 -43.72 -80.71
N ARG A 11 -43.09 -42.88 -81.66
CA ARG A 11 -42.80 -41.43 -81.60
C ARG A 11 -42.25 -40.81 -80.30
N ASN A 12 -41.02 -40.32 -80.44
CA ASN A 12 -40.57 -38.93 -80.22
C ASN A 12 -41.54 -37.98 -79.52
N THR A 13 -41.09 -37.35 -78.44
CA THR A 13 -40.95 -35.88 -78.37
C THR A 13 -40.14 -35.43 -77.15
N THR A 14 -39.07 -34.67 -77.45
CA THR A 14 -38.64 -33.43 -76.78
C THR A 14 -38.25 -33.41 -75.31
N GLY A 15 -37.08 -32.82 -75.07
CA GLY A 15 -36.94 -31.81 -74.02
C GLY A 15 -36.03 -32.21 -72.89
N GLY A 16 -34.74 -31.88 -73.02
CA GLY A 16 -33.81 -31.90 -71.91
C GLY A 16 -34.33 -31.09 -70.73
N THR A 17 -34.24 -31.66 -69.55
CA THR A 17 -34.30 -30.93 -68.28
C THR A 17 -33.21 -31.50 -67.38
N GLU A 18 -32.02 -30.90 -67.46
CA GLU A 18 -31.03 -31.03 -66.38
C GLU A 18 -31.68 -30.52 -65.09
N LYS A 19 -31.86 -31.42 -64.12
CA LYS A 19 -32.43 -31.08 -62.82
C LYS A 19 -31.45 -30.17 -62.07
N LYS A 20 -31.89 -28.95 -61.74
CA LYS A 20 -31.22 -27.98 -60.85
C LYS A 20 -31.15 -28.46 -59.39
N GLN A 21 -30.47 -29.58 -59.13
CA GLN A 21 -30.33 -30.14 -57.77
C GLN A 21 -29.13 -29.56 -56.99
N GLY A 22 -28.24 -28.79 -57.64
CA GLY A 22 -27.06 -28.19 -56.98
C GLY A 22 -27.26 -26.81 -56.33
N PHE A 23 -28.31 -26.06 -56.69
CA PHE A 23 -28.44 -24.65 -56.29
C PHE A 23 -29.02 -24.44 -54.89
N ILE A 24 -29.78 -25.40 -54.37
CA ILE A 24 -30.39 -25.34 -53.02
C ILE A 24 -29.43 -25.90 -51.95
N LEU A 25 -28.51 -26.79 -52.35
CA LEU A 25 -27.54 -27.40 -51.45
C LEU A 25 -26.52 -26.38 -50.91
N LEU A 26 -26.09 -25.44 -51.76
CA LEU A 26 -25.11 -24.41 -51.39
C LEU A 26 -25.61 -23.41 -50.34
N PRO A 27 -26.80 -22.78 -50.45
CA PRO A 27 -27.33 -21.92 -49.39
C PRO A 27 -27.65 -22.68 -48.12
N LEU A 28 -28.07 -23.94 -48.20
CA LEU A 28 -28.27 -24.80 -47.03
C LEU A 28 -26.95 -25.07 -46.29
N LEU A 29 -25.88 -25.38 -47.02
CA LEU A 29 -24.56 -25.65 -46.44
C LEU A 29 -23.93 -24.39 -45.85
N LEU A 30 -24.13 -23.24 -46.50
CA LEU A 30 -23.69 -21.94 -45.99
C LEU A 30 -24.46 -21.57 -44.71
N PHE A 31 -25.77 -21.83 -44.66
CA PHE A 31 -26.58 -21.66 -43.45
C PHE A 31 -26.07 -22.56 -42.30
N LEU A 32 -25.78 -23.84 -42.57
CA LEU A 32 -25.22 -24.75 -41.56
C LEU A 32 -23.83 -24.32 -41.07
N MET A 33 -22.98 -23.79 -41.95
CA MET A 33 -21.68 -23.21 -41.60
C MET A 33 -21.85 -21.97 -40.70
N ILE A 34 -22.83 -21.11 -40.99
CA ILE A 34 -23.13 -19.95 -40.13
C ILE A 34 -23.67 -20.43 -38.77
N CYS A 35 -24.62 -21.36 -38.74
CA CYS A 35 -25.18 -21.87 -37.48
C CYS A 35 -24.10 -22.52 -36.60
N SER A 36 -23.22 -23.35 -37.17
CA SER A 36 -22.11 -23.96 -36.43
C SER A 36 -21.11 -22.91 -35.94
N SER A 37 -20.79 -21.90 -36.76
CA SER A 37 -19.92 -20.79 -36.36
C SER A 37 -20.51 -19.98 -35.19
N VAL A 38 -21.81 -19.72 -35.20
CA VAL A 38 -22.51 -19.02 -34.10
C VAL A 38 -22.49 -19.85 -32.81
N VAL A 39 -22.72 -21.17 -32.89
CA VAL A 39 -22.65 -22.06 -31.72
C VAL A 39 -21.24 -22.10 -31.12
N LEU A 40 -20.21 -22.19 -31.96
CA LEU A 40 -18.81 -22.16 -31.51
C LEU A 40 -18.45 -20.81 -30.88
N TYR A 41 -18.90 -19.70 -31.49
CA TYR A 41 -18.68 -18.37 -30.95
C TYR A 41 -19.35 -18.19 -29.59
N TYR A 42 -20.62 -18.62 -29.47
CA TYR A 42 -21.35 -18.57 -28.21
C TYR A 42 -20.70 -19.46 -27.14
N GLY A 43 -20.31 -20.69 -27.48
CA GLY A 43 -19.60 -21.58 -26.57
C GLY A 43 -18.28 -20.99 -26.08
N ARG A 44 -17.52 -20.33 -26.95
CA ARG A 44 -16.29 -19.62 -26.57
C ARG A 44 -16.58 -18.44 -25.65
N SER A 45 -17.63 -17.67 -25.92
CA SER A 45 -18.03 -16.53 -25.09
C SER A 45 -18.43 -16.99 -23.68
N VAL A 46 -19.26 -18.04 -23.57
CA VAL A 46 -19.68 -18.60 -22.28
C VAL A 46 -18.48 -19.18 -21.51
N TYR A 47 -17.57 -19.86 -22.21
CA TYR A 47 -16.34 -20.36 -21.58
C TYR A 47 -15.49 -19.21 -21.00
N GLN A 48 -15.29 -18.13 -21.76
CA GLN A 48 -14.54 -16.96 -21.29
C GLN A 48 -15.23 -16.27 -20.11
N GLU A 49 -16.55 -16.13 -20.14
CA GLU A 49 -17.32 -15.57 -19.03
C GLU A 49 -17.22 -16.45 -17.78
N SER A 50 -17.26 -17.77 -17.94
CA SER A 50 -17.12 -18.72 -16.84
C SER A 50 -15.74 -18.66 -16.17
N GLU A 51 -14.69 -18.50 -16.98
CA GLU A 51 -13.32 -18.36 -16.48
C GLU A 51 -13.14 -17.02 -15.74
N ALA A 52 -13.64 -15.92 -16.32
CA ALA A 52 -13.60 -14.61 -15.67
C ALA A 52 -14.39 -14.60 -14.34
N ALA A 53 -15.55 -15.25 -14.30
CA ALA A 53 -16.33 -15.42 -13.08
C ALA A 53 -15.58 -16.25 -12.02
N ARG A 54 -14.90 -17.33 -12.45
CA ARG A 54 -14.09 -18.17 -11.58
C ARG A 54 -12.90 -17.41 -10.98
N GLU A 55 -12.17 -16.66 -11.80
CA GLU A 55 -11.05 -15.82 -11.35
C GLU A 55 -11.52 -14.76 -10.34
N HIS A 56 -12.64 -14.10 -10.62
CA HIS A 56 -13.22 -13.09 -9.73
C HIS A 56 -13.63 -13.68 -8.37
N LEU A 57 -14.31 -14.83 -8.38
CA LEU A 57 -14.71 -15.52 -7.15
C LEU A 57 -13.48 -15.96 -6.34
N ARG A 58 -12.48 -16.52 -7.01
CA ARG A 58 -11.23 -16.93 -6.38
C ARG A 58 -10.54 -15.75 -5.71
N ARG A 59 -10.39 -14.62 -6.40
CA ARG A 59 -9.78 -13.41 -5.84
C ARG A 59 -10.54 -12.92 -4.61
N LYS A 60 -11.87 -12.87 -4.68
CA LYS A 60 -12.72 -12.49 -3.53
C LYS A 60 -12.57 -13.44 -2.34
N GLN A 61 -12.43 -14.74 -2.59
CA GLN A 61 -12.20 -15.72 -1.53
C GLN A 61 -10.84 -15.52 -0.87
N LEU A 62 -9.77 -15.35 -1.64
CA LEU A 62 -8.43 -15.07 -1.12
C LEU A 62 -8.43 -13.77 -0.29
N GLU A 63 -9.10 -12.73 -0.79
CA GLU A 63 -9.28 -11.47 -0.07
C GLU A 63 -10.02 -11.66 1.26
N THR A 64 -11.14 -12.39 1.25
CA THR A 64 -11.94 -12.65 2.45
C THR A 64 -11.15 -13.47 3.47
N ILE A 65 -10.36 -14.45 3.03
CA ILE A 65 -9.47 -15.24 3.87
C ILE A 65 -8.44 -14.31 4.51
N ALA A 66 -7.74 -13.50 3.71
CA ALA A 66 -6.72 -12.59 4.23
C ALA A 66 -7.30 -11.59 5.25
N GLN A 67 -8.47 -11.02 4.97
CA GLN A 67 -9.19 -10.11 5.87
C GLN A 67 -9.59 -10.80 7.17
N SER A 68 -10.07 -12.04 7.10
CA SER A 68 -10.44 -12.81 8.29
C SER A 68 -9.22 -13.13 9.16
N PHE A 69 -8.11 -13.53 8.53
CA PHE A 69 -6.86 -13.83 9.23
C PHE A 69 -6.25 -12.58 9.87
N ILE A 70 -6.22 -11.44 9.18
CA ILE A 70 -5.65 -10.21 9.76
C ILE A 70 -6.48 -9.72 10.94
N LEU A 71 -7.82 -9.75 10.83
CA LEU A 71 -8.71 -9.36 11.94
C LEU A 71 -8.57 -10.31 13.14
N THR A 72 -8.49 -11.62 12.89
CA THR A 72 -8.30 -12.63 13.94
C THR A 72 -6.95 -12.44 14.62
N ALA A 73 -5.88 -12.22 13.85
CA ALA A 73 -4.55 -11.96 14.39
C ALA A 73 -4.53 -10.70 15.26
N ILE A 74 -5.13 -9.59 14.80
CA ILE A 74 -5.26 -8.35 15.58
C ILE A 74 -6.04 -8.57 16.89
N GLN A 75 -7.12 -9.36 16.83
CA GLN A 75 -7.91 -9.65 18.02
C GLN A 75 -7.13 -10.53 19.00
N GLN A 76 -6.40 -11.53 18.50
CA GLN A 76 -5.54 -12.40 19.30
C GLN A 76 -4.37 -11.64 19.94
N GLU A 77 -3.86 -10.58 19.29
CA GLU A 77 -2.78 -9.72 19.81
C GLU A 77 -3.11 -9.11 21.18
N LYS A 78 -4.39 -8.87 21.45
CA LYS A 78 -4.84 -8.31 22.74
C LYS A 78 -4.61 -9.27 23.91
N ASP A 79 -4.65 -10.57 23.63
CA ASP A 79 -4.58 -11.63 24.64
C ASP A 79 -3.21 -12.33 24.65
N THR A 80 -2.57 -12.47 23.49
CA THR A 80 -1.32 -13.22 23.30
C THR A 80 -0.45 -12.60 22.22
N GLU A 81 0.87 -12.71 22.36
CA GLU A 81 1.80 -12.27 21.32
C GLU A 81 1.62 -13.07 20.03
N ILE A 82 1.43 -12.37 18.91
CA ILE A 82 1.37 -13.02 17.60
C ILE A 82 2.78 -13.45 17.17
N ALA A 83 2.90 -14.72 16.76
CA ALA A 83 4.07 -15.28 16.12
C ALA A 83 3.84 -15.51 14.61
N SER A 84 4.92 -15.52 13.84
CA SER A 84 4.87 -15.88 12.42
C SER A 84 4.48 -17.36 12.27
N ALA A 85 3.53 -17.65 11.38
CA ALA A 85 2.97 -18.99 11.22
C ALA A 85 2.49 -19.25 9.79
N ALA A 86 2.46 -20.52 9.41
CA ALA A 86 1.90 -20.98 8.14
C ALA A 86 0.68 -21.88 8.40
N TYR A 87 -0.39 -21.67 7.66
CA TYR A 87 -1.65 -22.41 7.78
C TYR A 87 -2.04 -23.00 6.44
N SER A 88 -2.45 -24.26 6.43
CA SER A 88 -3.06 -24.91 5.28
C SER A 88 -4.57 -24.92 5.47
N LEU A 89 -5.30 -24.35 4.51
CA LEU A 89 -6.76 -24.28 4.54
C LEU A 89 -7.38 -25.33 3.63
N HIS A 90 -8.69 -25.53 3.81
CA HIS A 90 -9.46 -26.32 2.87
C HIS A 90 -9.45 -25.71 1.46
N PRO A 91 -9.57 -26.53 0.41
CA PRO A 91 -9.50 -26.05 -0.96
C PRO A 91 -10.61 -25.05 -1.32
N LEU A 92 -10.31 -24.14 -2.23
CA LEU A 92 -11.27 -23.14 -2.72
C LEU A 92 -12.35 -23.76 -3.61
N TRP A 93 -13.52 -23.10 -3.60
CA TRP A 93 -14.67 -23.45 -4.42
C TRP A 93 -15.05 -22.28 -5.33
N PRO A 94 -15.10 -22.44 -6.66
CA PRO A 94 -14.92 -23.67 -7.44
C PRO A 94 -13.44 -23.90 -7.87
N GLY A 95 -13.03 -25.16 -8.00
CA GLY A 95 -11.72 -25.53 -8.56
C GLY A 95 -10.88 -26.45 -7.69
N ASN A 96 -11.19 -26.55 -6.39
CA ASN A 96 -10.47 -27.38 -5.42
C ASN A 96 -8.97 -27.05 -5.34
N ASN A 97 -8.64 -25.76 -5.47
CA ASN A 97 -7.28 -25.23 -5.34
C ASN A 97 -6.87 -25.22 -3.87
N GLU A 98 -5.73 -25.82 -3.54
CA GLU A 98 -5.16 -25.76 -2.19
C GLU A 98 -4.73 -24.32 -1.85
N VAL A 99 -4.94 -23.93 -0.59
CA VAL A 99 -4.62 -22.57 -0.11
C VAL A 99 -3.63 -22.64 1.03
N GLN A 100 -2.60 -21.82 0.93
CA GLN A 100 -1.63 -21.60 1.98
C GLN A 100 -1.71 -20.15 2.47
N VAL A 101 -1.74 -19.98 3.79
CA VAL A 101 -1.72 -18.67 4.44
C VAL A 101 -0.43 -18.54 5.22
N TYR A 102 0.32 -17.49 4.94
CA TYR A 102 1.53 -17.12 5.65
C TYR A 102 1.30 -15.84 6.42
N VAL A 103 1.38 -15.92 7.74
CA VAL A 103 1.35 -14.77 8.65
C VAL A 103 2.79 -14.46 9.05
N SER A 104 3.25 -13.26 8.74
CA SER A 104 4.58 -12.76 9.12
C SER A 104 4.46 -11.54 10.01
N VAL A 105 5.19 -11.55 11.12
CA VAL A 105 5.24 -10.45 12.09
C VAL A 105 6.67 -9.95 12.21
N ASN A 106 6.86 -8.63 12.19
CA ASN A 106 8.12 -7.96 12.50
C ASN A 106 7.86 -6.83 13.50
N ARG A 107 8.75 -6.68 14.50
CA ARG A 107 8.64 -5.67 15.55
C ARG A 107 9.94 -4.88 15.63
N VAL A 108 9.82 -3.56 15.69
CA VAL A 108 10.91 -2.63 16.01
C VAL A 108 10.58 -2.01 17.36
N GLU A 109 11.06 -2.65 18.43
CA GLU A 109 10.63 -2.37 19.81
C GLU A 109 10.90 -0.93 20.25
N ASP A 110 12.04 -0.35 19.84
CA ASP A 110 12.45 1.00 20.23
C ASP A 110 11.51 2.09 19.69
N LEU A 111 10.91 1.87 18.52
CA LEU A 111 9.86 2.74 17.95
C LEU A 111 8.44 2.26 18.28
N GLY A 112 8.33 1.12 18.97
CA GLY A 112 7.12 0.33 19.13
C GLY A 112 6.34 0.12 17.83
N LEU A 113 7.06 -0.06 16.72
CA LEU A 113 6.47 -0.43 15.44
C LEU A 113 6.21 -1.93 15.39
N ARG A 114 5.03 -2.29 14.92
CA ARG A 114 4.63 -3.67 14.65
C ARG A 114 4.06 -3.77 13.24
N PHE A 115 4.70 -4.63 12.45
CA PHE A 115 4.27 -4.98 11.12
C PHE A 115 3.67 -6.38 11.10
N LEU A 116 2.46 -6.48 10.55
CA LEU A 116 1.76 -7.73 10.35
C LEU A 116 1.46 -7.85 8.85
N LYS A 117 1.88 -8.95 8.22
CA LYS A 117 1.51 -9.27 6.84
C LYS A 117 0.87 -10.64 6.80
N VAL A 118 -0.25 -10.73 6.11
CA VAL A 118 -0.94 -11.96 5.78
C VAL A 118 -0.85 -12.11 4.27
N ASN A 119 -0.15 -13.15 3.81
CA ASN A 119 -0.13 -13.55 2.41
C ASN A 119 -0.94 -14.82 2.26
N VAL A 120 -1.89 -14.81 1.34
CA VAL A 120 -2.72 -15.96 1.00
C VAL A 120 -2.41 -16.31 -0.45
N SER A 121 -1.97 -17.54 -0.70
CA SER A 121 -1.67 -18.03 -2.04
C SER A 121 -2.40 -19.33 -2.32
N ASP A 122 -2.81 -19.49 -3.58
CA ASP A 122 -3.37 -20.75 -4.07
C ASP A 122 -2.32 -21.59 -4.82
N SER A 123 -2.68 -22.83 -5.12
CA SER A 123 -1.84 -23.76 -5.90
C SER A 123 -1.49 -23.26 -7.31
N ASP A 124 -2.31 -22.36 -7.88
CA ASP A 124 -2.10 -21.76 -9.20
C ASP A 124 -1.22 -20.50 -9.14
N ARG A 125 -0.63 -20.19 -7.97
CA ARG A 125 0.24 -19.03 -7.70
C ARG A 125 -0.46 -17.68 -7.80
N VAL A 126 -1.78 -17.66 -7.64
CA VAL A 126 -2.51 -16.41 -7.39
C VAL A 126 -2.33 -16.08 -5.92
N ASP A 127 -1.71 -14.94 -5.65
CA ASP A 127 -1.49 -14.44 -4.30
C ASP A 127 -2.26 -13.16 -4.01
N PHE A 128 -2.60 -12.99 -2.74
CA PHE A 128 -3.18 -11.77 -2.21
C PHE A 128 -2.50 -11.45 -0.88
N SER A 129 -2.18 -10.17 -0.65
CA SER A 129 -1.50 -9.79 0.58
C SER A 129 -2.11 -8.57 1.25
N LEU A 130 -2.33 -8.70 2.56
CA LEU A 130 -2.68 -7.58 3.42
C LEU A 130 -1.51 -7.26 4.33
N ARG A 131 -1.27 -5.98 4.55
CA ARG A 131 -0.30 -5.47 5.50
C ARG A 131 -1.02 -4.59 6.50
N GLN A 132 -0.59 -4.67 7.75
CA GLN A 132 -0.96 -3.73 8.78
C GLN A 132 0.29 -3.23 9.47
N CYS A 133 0.37 -1.90 9.61
CA CYS A 133 1.34 -1.23 10.44
C CYS A 133 0.63 -0.71 11.69
N SER A 134 1.23 -0.94 12.85
CA SER A 134 0.86 -0.26 14.08
C SER A 134 2.10 0.37 14.72
N MET A 135 1.98 1.59 15.21
CA MET A 135 3.03 2.27 15.98
C MET A 135 2.49 2.62 17.36
N PHE A 136 3.12 2.08 18.38
CA PHE A 136 2.86 2.39 19.79
C PHE A 136 4.10 3.04 20.39
N PHE A 137 3.91 4.06 21.20
CA PHE A 137 5.04 4.71 21.85
C PHE A 137 5.26 4.13 23.25
N PRO A 138 6.51 3.81 23.64
CA PRO A 138 6.82 3.42 25.01
C PRO A 138 6.33 4.47 26.02
N VAL A 139 5.85 4.03 27.18
CA VAL A 139 5.33 4.92 28.24
C VAL A 139 6.37 5.97 28.65
N SER A 140 7.65 5.60 28.66
CA SER A 140 8.75 6.53 28.93
C SER A 140 8.82 7.67 27.91
N LEU A 141 8.62 7.40 26.62
CA LEU A 141 8.60 8.40 25.56
C LEU A 141 7.38 9.33 25.71
N LEU A 142 6.22 8.75 26.01
CA LEU A 142 4.98 9.50 26.25
C LEU A 142 5.12 10.47 27.43
N GLN A 143 5.75 10.04 28.52
CA GLN A 143 6.00 10.89 29.68
C GLN A 143 6.92 12.07 29.34
N GLN A 144 8.00 11.83 28.59
CA GLN A 144 8.91 12.91 28.19
C GLN A 144 8.20 13.96 27.32
N PHE A 145 7.37 13.54 26.37
CA PHE A 145 6.62 14.49 25.53
C PHE A 145 5.46 15.18 26.27
N ALA A 146 4.97 14.60 27.37
CA ALA A 146 3.99 15.26 28.23
C ALA A 146 4.61 16.43 29.01
N GLU A 147 5.91 16.37 29.31
CA GLU A 147 6.64 17.43 30.01
C GLU A 147 7.09 18.53 29.04
N SER A 148 7.49 18.18 27.82
CA SER A 148 8.00 19.12 26.84
C SER A 148 7.74 18.62 25.41
N PRO A 149 7.24 19.47 24.50
CA PRO A 149 7.05 19.10 23.11
C PRO A 149 8.36 19.02 22.31
N LEU A 150 9.49 19.55 22.83
CA LEU A 150 10.80 19.53 22.18
C LEU A 150 11.88 18.90 23.09
N ILE A 151 12.40 17.76 22.67
CA ILE A 151 13.43 17.02 23.42
C ILE A 151 14.71 16.93 22.60
N ILE A 152 15.86 17.24 23.22
CA ILE A 152 17.18 17.18 22.58
C ILE A 152 18.10 16.32 23.44
N THR A 153 18.49 15.14 22.96
CA THR A 153 19.28 14.19 23.79
C THR A 153 20.80 14.41 23.67
N GLY A 154 21.26 15.02 22.58
CA GLY A 154 22.69 15.27 22.31
C GLY A 154 23.28 16.41 23.13
N SER A 155 24.60 16.40 23.30
CA SER A 155 25.32 17.51 23.94
C SER A 155 25.31 18.75 23.04
N THR A 156 24.43 19.69 23.30
CA THR A 156 24.37 20.96 22.59
C THR A 156 25.65 21.78 22.85
N ARG A 157 26.43 22.08 21.80
CA ARG A 157 27.10 23.39 21.72
C ARG A 157 26.01 24.37 21.31
N GLN A 158 25.43 25.07 22.29
CA GLN A 158 24.59 26.24 22.03
C GLN A 158 25.45 27.32 21.37
N GLU A 159 25.49 27.38 20.05
CA GLU A 159 25.87 28.60 19.35
C GLU A 159 24.66 29.55 19.37
N LYS A 160 24.60 30.33 20.45
CA LYS A 160 23.84 31.58 20.65
C LYS A 160 22.39 31.61 20.14
N SER A 161 21.47 31.35 21.07
CA SER A 161 20.39 32.29 21.38
C SER A 161 20.10 32.17 22.88
N GLU A 162 20.40 33.22 23.64
CA GLU A 162 20.08 33.32 25.06
C GLU A 162 18.57 33.55 25.25
N LYS A 163 17.79 32.51 25.03
CA LYS A 163 16.51 32.29 25.72
C LYS A 163 16.46 30.83 26.09
N LYS A 164 16.61 30.55 27.40
CA LYS A 164 16.19 29.26 27.96
C LYS A 164 14.68 29.17 27.73
N ASP A 165 14.26 28.56 26.63
CA ASP A 165 12.87 28.17 26.45
C ASP A 165 12.55 27.16 27.56
N LYS A 166 11.53 27.49 28.35
CA LYS A 166 11.07 26.70 29.50
C LYS A 166 10.62 25.28 29.12
N ASP A 167 10.44 25.05 27.82
CA ASP A 167 9.78 23.87 27.27
C ASP A 167 10.74 22.97 26.48
N THR A 168 12.06 22.99 26.75
CA THR A 168 13.03 22.07 26.10
C THR A 168 13.70 21.15 27.12
N ILE A 169 13.53 19.83 26.95
CA ILE A 169 14.25 18.83 27.74
C ILE A 169 15.58 18.50 27.08
N THR A 170 16.68 18.60 27.84
CA THR A 170 18.01 18.14 27.40
C THR A 170 18.35 16.79 28.03
N GLY A 171 18.92 15.86 27.25
CA GLY A 171 19.22 14.48 27.67
C GLY A 171 20.06 14.36 28.95
N LYS A 172 20.88 15.37 29.25
CA LYS A 172 21.68 15.43 30.49
C LYS A 172 20.89 15.76 31.75
N SER A 173 19.70 16.36 31.63
CA SER A 173 18.95 16.90 32.77
C SER A 173 17.83 15.96 33.24
N TYR A 174 17.29 15.12 32.34
CA TYR A 174 16.11 14.28 32.62
C TYR A 174 16.25 12.82 32.16
N GLY A 175 17.45 12.37 31.77
CA GLY A 175 17.65 10.98 31.34
C GLY A 175 16.87 10.59 30.09
N ALA A 176 16.47 11.56 29.27
CA ALA A 176 15.73 11.32 28.03
C ALA A 176 16.56 10.46 27.06
N ALA A 177 15.99 9.31 26.70
CA ALA A 177 16.59 8.35 25.78
C ALA A 177 15.94 8.48 24.39
N PHE A 178 16.77 8.64 23.37
CA PHE A 178 16.31 8.67 21.98
C PHE A 178 16.00 7.23 21.51
N PRO A 179 14.82 6.97 20.91
CA PRO A 179 14.48 5.65 20.38
C PRO A 179 15.45 5.29 19.25
N GLN A 180 16.17 4.18 19.36
CA GLN A 180 17.07 3.78 18.28
C GLN A 180 16.25 3.18 17.14
N PHE A 181 16.55 3.59 15.90
CA PHE A 181 15.92 3.01 14.73
C PHE A 181 16.81 3.12 13.51
N SER A 182 16.63 2.17 12.60
CA SER A 182 17.20 2.17 11.26
C SER A 182 16.07 2.10 10.24
N VAL A 183 16.16 2.94 9.22
CA VAL A 183 15.16 2.99 8.16
C VAL A 183 15.16 1.70 7.33
N GLU A 184 16.27 0.97 7.30
CA GLU A 184 16.43 -0.34 6.65
C GLU A 184 15.57 -1.42 7.30
N GLU A 185 15.35 -1.39 8.62
CA GLU A 185 14.48 -2.32 9.34
C GLU A 185 13.01 -2.17 8.91
N ILE A 186 12.63 -0.94 8.52
CA ILE A 186 11.28 -0.58 8.06
C ILE A 186 11.14 -0.79 6.55
N ALA A 187 12.26 -0.81 5.80
CA ALA A 187 12.24 -0.79 4.35
C ALA A 187 11.58 -2.00 3.69
N GLY A 188 11.56 -3.17 4.34
CA GLY A 188 10.85 -4.36 3.85
C GLY A 188 9.31 -4.20 3.84
N TRP A 189 8.80 -3.19 4.54
CA TRP A 189 7.38 -2.98 4.81
C TRP A 189 6.82 -1.70 4.20
N ALA A 190 7.68 -0.77 3.81
CA ALA A 190 7.32 0.51 3.21
C ALA A 190 6.92 0.41 1.73
N SER A 191 6.41 1.51 1.17
CA SER A 191 6.24 1.67 -0.28
C SER A 191 7.60 1.54 -0.97
N THR A 192 7.60 0.94 -2.17
CA THR A 192 8.83 0.69 -2.94
C THR A 192 9.50 2.00 -3.37
N ASP A 193 8.71 3.03 -3.66
CA ASP A 193 9.19 4.34 -4.07
C ASP A 193 8.53 5.46 -3.25
N PHE A 194 9.27 6.55 -3.05
CA PHE A 194 8.74 7.77 -2.47
C PHE A 194 7.92 8.53 -3.54
N PRO A 195 6.66 8.92 -3.26
CA PRO A 195 5.83 9.57 -4.26
C PRO A 195 6.39 10.92 -4.69
N SER A 196 6.18 11.27 -5.95
CA SER A 196 6.48 12.60 -6.45
C SER A 196 5.64 13.66 -5.72
N ALA A 197 6.10 14.91 -5.75
CA ALA A 197 5.36 16.01 -5.14
C ALA A 197 3.93 16.17 -5.71
N LEU A 198 3.74 15.88 -7.00
CA LEU A 198 2.42 15.92 -7.64
C LEU A 198 1.50 14.83 -7.10
N GLU A 199 2.01 13.62 -6.89
CA GLU A 199 1.26 12.51 -6.30
C GLU A 199 0.91 12.81 -4.84
N LEU A 200 1.85 13.34 -4.06
CA LEU A 200 1.58 13.76 -2.68
C LEU A 200 0.49 14.85 -2.60
N GLN A 201 0.46 15.80 -3.53
CA GLN A 201 -0.60 16.82 -3.55
C GLN A 201 -1.96 16.27 -4.00
N ARG A 202 -1.95 15.36 -4.98
CA ARG A 202 -3.18 14.80 -5.56
C ARG A 202 -3.83 13.77 -4.64
N ASP A 203 -3.03 12.83 -4.16
CA ASP A 203 -3.50 11.62 -3.47
C ASP A 203 -3.33 11.73 -1.95
N GLY A 204 -2.46 12.61 -1.49
CA GLY A 204 -2.13 12.73 -0.06
C GLY A 204 -1.38 11.52 0.48
N LEU A 205 -1.35 11.43 1.80
CA LEU A 205 -0.86 10.28 2.54
C LEU A 205 -2.06 9.38 2.87
N SER A 206 -1.97 8.11 2.48
CA SER A 206 -3.08 7.15 2.61
C SER A 206 -2.92 6.20 3.80
N GLY A 207 -2.23 6.63 4.87
CA GLY A 207 -1.85 5.79 6.00
C GLY A 207 -0.61 4.92 5.74
N TRP A 208 0.12 5.16 4.64
CA TRP A 208 1.27 4.35 4.26
C TRP A 208 2.56 4.78 4.93
N ILE A 209 3.56 3.92 4.83
CA ILE A 209 4.94 4.22 5.17
C ILE A 209 5.65 4.55 3.86
N TYR A 210 6.06 5.80 3.72
CA TYR A 210 6.75 6.31 2.55
C TYR A 210 8.24 6.40 2.85
N LEU A 211 9.01 5.56 2.16
CA LEU A 211 10.44 5.45 2.35
C LEU A 211 11.18 6.26 1.28
N CYS A 212 12.11 7.11 1.70
CA CYS A 212 13.10 7.70 0.81
C CYS A 212 14.51 7.36 1.29
N ARG A 213 15.28 6.68 0.43
CA ARG A 213 16.67 6.28 0.74
C ARG A 213 17.71 7.33 0.36
N ASN A 214 17.35 8.21 -0.58
CA ASN A 214 18.24 9.23 -1.09
C ASN A 214 17.92 10.57 -0.43
N LYS A 215 18.89 11.49 -0.46
CA LYS A 215 18.63 12.89 -0.12
C LYS A 215 17.44 13.42 -0.92
N ILE A 216 16.50 14.06 -0.23
CA ILE A 216 15.29 14.61 -0.83
C ILE A 216 14.98 16.01 -0.31
N GLU A 217 14.45 16.83 -1.20
CA GLU A 217 13.93 18.15 -0.89
C GLU A 217 12.46 18.18 -1.34
N LEU A 218 11.55 18.22 -0.38
CA LEU A 218 10.13 18.42 -0.65
C LEU A 218 9.96 19.85 -1.16
N PRO A 219 9.31 20.07 -2.31
CA PRO A 219 9.33 21.36 -2.97
C PRO A 219 8.59 22.44 -2.19
N LYS A 220 9.03 23.69 -2.38
CA LYS A 220 8.37 24.88 -1.86
C LYS A 220 6.86 24.90 -2.12
N GLY A 221 6.10 25.24 -1.08
CA GLY A 221 4.64 25.38 -1.18
C GLY A 221 3.90 24.06 -1.32
N LEU A 222 4.54 22.92 -1.05
CA LEU A 222 3.91 21.61 -1.06
C LEU A 222 2.75 21.58 -0.06
N LYS A 223 1.58 21.08 -0.48
CA LYS A 223 0.44 20.87 0.40
C LYS A 223 0.04 19.40 0.36
N VAL A 224 0.19 18.71 1.48
CA VAL A 224 -0.14 17.28 1.58
C VAL A 224 -1.19 17.10 2.65
N ASN A 225 -2.22 16.32 2.32
CA ASN A 225 -3.26 15.93 3.26
C ASN A 225 -3.15 14.45 3.60
N GLY A 226 -3.79 14.03 4.68
CA GLY A 226 -3.84 12.64 5.10
C GLY A 226 -2.70 12.23 6.02
N ASP A 227 -2.81 11.02 6.53
CA ASP A 227 -1.98 10.50 7.62
C ASP A 227 -0.92 9.54 7.07
N GLY A 228 0.26 9.48 7.68
CA GLY A 228 1.31 8.59 7.19
C GLY A 228 2.61 8.64 7.98
N ILE A 229 3.48 7.66 7.72
CA ILE A 229 4.84 7.64 8.24
C ILE A 229 5.79 7.97 7.10
N LEU A 230 6.61 9.00 7.27
CA LEU A 230 7.64 9.41 6.31
C LEU A 230 9.00 9.01 6.88
N ALA A 231 9.68 8.06 6.24
CA ALA A 231 10.97 7.55 6.68
C ALA A 231 12.07 7.95 5.70
N PHE A 232 13.10 8.64 6.20
CA PHE A 232 14.21 9.19 5.42
C PHE A 232 15.55 8.62 5.91
N ALA A 233 16.23 7.85 5.05
CA ALA A 233 17.55 7.27 5.36
C ALA A 233 18.70 8.27 5.16
N ASP A 234 18.45 9.37 4.44
CA ASP A 234 19.41 10.43 4.15
C ASP A 234 18.86 11.80 4.56
N ASP A 235 19.63 12.87 4.34
CA ASP A 235 19.22 14.24 4.66
C ASP A 235 17.91 14.62 3.95
N VAL A 236 16.99 15.23 4.68
CA VAL A 236 15.70 15.66 4.16
C VAL A 236 15.46 17.15 4.42
N THR A 237 14.99 17.84 3.40
CA THR A 237 14.52 19.22 3.49
C THR A 237 13.02 19.27 3.22
N ILE A 238 12.26 19.83 4.16
CA ILE A 238 10.88 20.28 3.96
C ILE A 238 10.96 21.77 3.63
N ASP A 239 10.86 22.14 2.35
CA ASP A 239 11.11 23.51 1.88
C ASP A 239 9.99 24.49 2.30
N ASP A 240 10.24 25.77 2.11
CA ASP A 240 9.44 26.89 2.58
C ASP A 240 7.96 26.77 2.22
N ASN A 241 7.07 27.31 3.06
CA ASN A 241 5.62 27.37 2.83
C ASN A 241 4.93 26.01 2.65
N THR A 242 5.61 24.91 3.01
CA THR A 242 5.01 23.57 2.98
C THR A 242 3.97 23.43 4.08
N VAL A 243 2.85 22.77 3.77
CA VAL A 243 1.76 22.52 4.71
C VAL A 243 1.42 21.03 4.69
N LEU A 244 1.59 20.36 5.83
CA LEU A 244 1.17 18.98 6.05
C LEU A 244 0.01 19.00 7.06
N THR A 245 -1.19 18.66 6.59
CA THR A 245 -2.42 18.87 7.36
C THR A 245 -2.85 17.68 8.19
N GLY A 246 -2.48 16.47 7.77
CA GLY A 246 -2.80 15.23 8.49
C GLY A 246 -1.78 14.87 9.55
N ARG A 247 -2.02 13.75 10.22
CA ARG A 247 -1.17 13.20 11.27
C ARG A 247 0.00 12.44 10.67
N ILE A 248 1.19 13.03 10.80
CA ILE A 248 2.42 12.47 10.25
C ILE A 248 3.40 12.06 11.33
N VAL A 249 4.13 10.98 11.06
CA VAL A 249 5.35 10.62 11.80
C VAL A 249 6.52 10.73 10.85
N VAL A 250 7.50 11.57 11.18
CA VAL A 250 8.73 11.73 10.41
C VAL A 250 9.86 11.03 11.15
N LEU A 251 10.44 10.02 10.50
CA LEU A 251 11.61 9.28 10.96
C LEU A 251 12.79 9.70 10.09
N ALA A 252 13.66 10.56 10.62
CA ALA A 252 14.86 11.01 9.92
C ALA A 252 16.11 10.38 10.53
N GLU A 253 16.81 9.54 9.77
CA GLU A 253 18.04 8.89 10.22
C GLU A 253 19.26 9.83 10.17
N ARG A 254 19.19 10.87 9.33
CA ARG A 254 20.20 11.94 9.25
C ARG A 254 19.60 13.29 9.62
N ASN A 255 19.98 14.35 8.92
CA ASN A 255 19.55 15.70 9.24
C ASN A 255 18.16 15.98 8.67
N LEU A 256 17.34 16.66 9.46
CA LEU A 256 16.03 17.16 9.05
C LEU A 256 16.06 18.68 9.05
N ARG A 257 15.83 19.29 7.89
CA ARG A 257 15.67 20.73 7.74
C ARG A 257 14.21 21.04 7.43
N ILE A 258 13.62 21.88 8.26
CA ILE A 258 12.32 22.50 8.04
C ILE A 258 12.60 23.94 7.62
N GLY A 259 12.10 24.33 6.44
CA GLY A 259 12.22 25.67 5.87
C GLY A 259 11.41 26.71 6.64
N ASN A 260 11.20 27.86 6.02
CA ASN A 260 10.46 28.98 6.61
C ASN A 260 8.96 28.85 6.35
N HIS A 261 8.13 29.35 7.26
CA HIS A 261 6.67 29.35 7.14
C HIS A 261 6.08 27.94 6.91
N VAL A 262 6.75 26.88 7.38
CA VAL A 262 6.24 25.51 7.28
C VAL A 262 5.17 25.30 8.33
N ARG A 263 4.08 24.62 7.98
CA ARG A 263 3.00 24.27 8.91
C ARG A 263 2.80 22.77 8.97
N LEU A 264 3.11 22.20 10.13
CA LEU A 264 2.87 20.80 10.45
C LEU A 264 1.75 20.75 11.48
N ASN A 265 0.53 20.41 11.05
CA ASN A 265 -0.65 20.50 11.90
C ASN A 265 -0.70 19.44 13.00
N LYS A 266 -0.15 18.25 12.72
CA LYS A 266 -0.08 17.10 13.63
C LYS A 266 1.15 16.27 13.27
N ALA A 267 2.30 16.57 13.89
CA ALA A 267 3.54 15.89 13.56
C ALA A 267 4.28 15.34 14.78
N LEU A 268 4.70 14.08 14.68
CA LEU A 268 5.79 13.54 15.49
C LEU A 268 7.07 13.53 14.67
N LEU A 269 8.10 14.24 15.10
CA LEU A 269 9.40 14.30 14.44
C LEU A 269 10.45 13.59 15.28
N LEU A 270 11.03 12.50 14.77
CA LEU A 270 12.15 11.78 15.37
C LEU A 270 13.36 11.92 14.45
N CYS A 271 14.36 12.69 14.86
CA CYS A 271 15.54 13.01 14.07
C CYS A 271 16.82 12.52 14.76
N ARG A 272 17.53 11.56 14.16
CA ARG A 272 18.83 11.10 14.68
C ARG A 272 19.96 12.09 14.40
N GLY A 273 19.87 12.88 13.33
CA GLY A 273 20.84 13.92 13.01
C GLY A 273 20.56 15.25 13.71
N LYS A 274 20.99 16.33 13.05
CA LYS A 274 20.69 17.70 13.43
C LYS A 274 19.32 18.10 12.88
N LEU A 275 18.49 18.68 13.73
CA LEU A 275 17.24 19.32 13.34
C LEU A 275 17.44 20.82 13.15
N THR A 276 16.94 21.38 12.05
CA THR A 276 16.88 22.83 11.84
C THR A 276 15.45 23.22 11.52
N ILE A 277 14.90 24.21 12.21
CA ILE A 277 13.54 24.74 11.98
C ILE A 277 13.66 26.22 11.63
N GLY A 278 13.22 26.57 10.41
CA GLY A 278 13.25 27.94 9.90
C GLY A 278 12.18 28.85 10.50
N THR A 279 12.31 30.14 10.20
CA THR A 279 11.53 31.24 10.76
C THR A 279 10.02 31.09 10.50
N ASP A 280 9.21 31.55 11.45
CA ASP A 280 7.73 31.58 11.37
C ASP A 280 7.08 30.22 11.06
N SER A 281 7.77 29.12 11.35
CA SER A 281 7.25 27.76 11.20
C SER A 281 6.42 27.35 12.41
N ILE A 282 5.36 26.58 12.17
CA ILE A 282 4.45 26.09 13.21
C ILE A 282 4.45 24.56 13.17
N ILE A 283 4.86 23.95 14.27
CA ILE A 283 4.84 22.50 14.46
C ILE A 283 3.94 22.20 15.65
N ASN A 284 2.80 21.57 15.38
CA ASN A 284 1.89 21.10 16.40
C ASN A 284 2.10 19.59 16.58
N GLY A 285 2.59 19.18 17.75
CA GLY A 285 2.92 17.80 18.06
C GLY A 285 4.14 17.67 18.94
N ALA A 286 5.05 16.77 18.56
CA ALA A 286 6.15 16.31 19.38
C ALA A 286 7.42 16.19 18.55
N VAL A 287 8.54 16.66 19.08
CA VAL A 287 9.82 16.75 18.36
C VAL A 287 10.94 16.22 19.24
N MET A 288 11.71 15.26 18.72
CA MET A 288 12.90 14.74 19.39
C MET A 288 14.08 14.69 18.42
N ALA A 289 15.21 15.27 18.84
CA ALA A 289 16.44 15.31 18.06
C ALA A 289 17.64 14.73 18.84
N GLN A 290 18.42 13.86 18.21
CA GLN A 290 19.53 13.17 18.88
C GLN A 290 20.83 13.97 18.89
N GLN A 291 21.21 14.66 17.79
CA GLN A 291 22.49 15.40 17.74
C GLN A 291 22.35 16.88 18.10
N GLY A 292 21.15 17.45 18.03
CA GLY A 292 20.87 18.85 18.35
C GLY A 292 19.70 19.41 17.54
N ALA A 293 19.17 20.55 17.99
CA ALA A 293 18.19 21.33 17.24
C ALA A 293 18.60 22.80 17.17
N VAL A 294 18.37 23.43 16.02
CA VAL A 294 18.44 24.88 15.82
C VAL A 294 17.04 25.33 15.44
N VAL A 295 16.48 26.24 16.23
CA VAL A 295 15.14 26.78 16.03
C VAL A 295 15.29 28.27 15.79
N ASP A 296 14.95 28.72 14.59
CA ASP A 296 15.04 30.12 14.18
C ASP A 296 13.92 30.97 14.82
N GLU A 297 14.00 32.29 14.61
CA GLU A 297 13.09 33.26 15.20
C GLU A 297 11.60 32.96 14.91
N ASN A 298 10.74 33.18 15.90
CA ASN A 298 9.28 33.01 15.83
C ASN A 298 8.77 31.61 15.44
N ALA A 299 9.64 30.61 15.31
CA ALA A 299 9.18 29.24 15.15
C ALA A 299 8.49 28.77 16.43
N LEU A 300 7.32 28.14 16.28
CA LEU A 300 6.47 27.71 17.38
C LEU A 300 6.31 26.18 17.35
N ILE A 301 6.66 25.54 18.46
CA ILE A 301 6.39 24.12 18.68
C ILE A 301 5.36 24.01 19.81
N THR A 302 4.15 23.56 19.48
CA THR A 302 3.10 23.34 20.48
C THR A 302 2.86 21.86 20.70
N GLY A 303 2.67 21.44 21.95
CA GLY A 303 2.36 20.05 22.27
C GLY A 303 0.96 19.67 21.80
N ASP A 304 0.87 18.60 21.02
CA ASP A 304 -0.39 17.92 20.70
C ASP A 304 -0.30 16.48 21.19
N ARG A 305 -1.28 16.00 21.95
CA ARG A 305 -1.29 14.61 22.45
C ARG A 305 -1.79 13.62 21.40
N GLU A 306 -2.56 14.08 20.43
CA GLU A 306 -3.12 13.21 19.38
C GLU A 306 -2.01 12.61 18.51
N VAL A 307 -0.87 13.30 18.35
CA VAL A 307 0.27 12.76 17.58
C VAL A 307 0.91 11.53 18.24
N LEU A 308 0.69 11.36 19.55
CA LEU A 308 1.23 10.28 20.37
C LEU A 308 0.25 9.11 20.58
N GLU A 309 -0.97 9.19 20.04
CA GLU A 309 -1.89 8.04 20.06
C GLU A 309 -1.33 6.88 19.21
N PRO A 310 -1.84 5.66 19.31
CA PRO A 310 -1.41 4.61 18.39
C PRO A 310 -1.68 4.99 16.93
N PHE A 311 -0.69 4.82 16.04
CA PHE A 311 -0.92 4.93 14.59
C PHE A 311 -1.30 3.55 14.06
N ASN A 312 -2.44 3.42 13.39
CA ASN A 312 -2.89 2.14 12.85
C ASN A 312 -3.25 2.30 11.37
N SER A 313 -2.70 1.43 10.53
CA SER A 313 -2.99 1.42 9.10
C SER A 313 -3.12 0.00 8.60
N ILE A 314 -4.18 -0.28 7.83
CA ILE A 314 -4.38 -1.55 7.11
C ILE A 314 -4.39 -1.22 5.62
N ILE A 315 -3.51 -1.89 4.88
CA ILE A 315 -3.27 -1.65 3.46
C ILE A 315 -3.35 -2.97 2.71
N SER A 316 -4.14 -3.00 1.64
CA SER A 316 -4.21 -4.12 0.69
C SER A 316 -3.28 -3.91 -0.50
N TYR A 317 -2.60 -4.97 -0.93
CA TYR A 317 -1.83 -5.04 -2.18
C TYR A 317 -2.40 -6.13 -3.09
#